data_AF-A0A946NNB8-F1
#
_entry.id   AF-A0A946NNB8-F1
#
_cell.length_a   1.000
_cell.length_b   1.000
_cell.length_c   1.000
_cell.angle_alpha   90.00
_cell.angle_beta   90.00
_cell.angle_gamma   90.00
#
_symmetry.space_group_name_H-M   'P 1'
#
loop_
_entity.id
_entity.type
_entity.pdbx_description
1 polymer ?
#
loop_
_entity_poly.entity_id
_entity_poly.type
_entity_poly.pdbx_seq_one_letter_code
_entity_poly.pdbx_strand_id
1 'polypeptide(L)'
;SSFFSLTISDSERFIFNFKNYLKGNDFSSENMNFDSLNLINEISFVEDQEKFLILGITNTDQVEEYFKLSKIDNLKNVKKINLDKDLETLIKSFDQEILPIYATLIDNSLLITQSISQIKKIINSERVDDNLSSNSKYLNFKNLKSKKNSFLWVANNSSDKLNQNNSIKADSKVYPFIGFSGIINQNIALLDFDYAKTNQTKETKDVYTEFFLTFDNELITDPIWLKNHINNQYDFTFQDSENYLYYYSNKGNQYWKKKIPKKIIGDIKQIDTYKNGRLQINFRTDDKFYVLDRNGNEVRELSFKIDSGEIINPISIFDYEKNRNYRFLVTNDNIIKMFDSKGKRVSGFKPNIFESSIIKSPVHIRIDGKDFITVQLENGDLKILDRRGKDRIKIDEKIQFSKNSIFSYMKTFTTTDNQGNLIQIGLDGKLSKKNLNLSSDNLIDIKNDNLVFISENSLSIKGINVKLPFGRYSKPKIFNELGTMLVGITDISENNIYLYKDNGELLNGFPLKGNSIIDIKDSDKDGKIEVLTRLDKYSIVSYEIN
;
A
#
# COMPACT_ATOMS: atom_id res chain seq x y z
N SER A 1 14.98 15.27 6.86
CA SER A 1 13.93 16.29 6.76
C SER A 1 14.18 17.36 7.81
N SER A 2 13.76 18.59 7.53
CA SER A 2 13.85 19.72 8.44
C SER A 2 12.70 20.68 8.20
N PHE A 3 12.43 21.59 9.14
CA PHE A 3 11.55 22.73 8.89
C PHE A 3 12.08 23.98 9.57
N PHE A 4 11.79 25.14 8.99
CA PHE A 4 11.98 26.47 9.56
C PHE A 4 10.63 27.18 9.56
N SER A 5 10.13 27.61 10.71
CA SER A 5 8.91 28.40 10.82
C SER A 5 9.17 29.75 11.46
N LEU A 6 8.46 30.79 11.02
CA LEU A 6 8.44 32.12 11.60
C LEU A 6 7.01 32.65 11.69
N THR A 7 6.72 33.39 12.75
CA THR A 7 5.40 33.99 12.98
C THR A 7 5.38 35.47 12.58
N ILE A 8 4.27 35.91 11.98
CA ILE A 8 4.01 37.30 11.61
C ILE A 8 2.82 37.78 12.43
N SER A 9 3.09 38.58 13.48
CA SER A 9 2.04 39.18 14.31
C SER A 9 1.58 40.55 13.82
N ASP A 10 2.43 41.24 13.05
CA ASP A 10 2.22 42.59 12.53
C ASP A 10 2.77 42.63 11.09
N SER A 11 1.86 42.47 10.12
CA SER A 11 2.20 42.37 8.70
C SER A 11 2.78 43.67 8.17
N GLU A 12 2.23 44.83 8.55
CA GLU A 12 2.71 46.14 8.13
C GLU A 12 4.16 46.36 8.53
N ARG A 13 4.49 46.06 9.79
CA ARG A 13 5.84 46.19 10.30
C ARG A 13 6.80 45.18 9.68
N PHE A 14 6.34 43.95 9.45
CA PHE A 14 7.13 42.94 8.75
C PHE A 14 7.48 43.41 7.32
N ILE A 15 6.49 43.91 6.57
CA ILE A 15 6.67 44.45 5.22
C ILE A 15 7.65 45.62 5.23
N PHE A 16 7.51 46.55 6.18
CA PHE A 16 8.43 47.68 6.32
C PHE A 16 9.88 47.21 6.53
N ASN A 17 10.10 46.29 7.46
CA ASN A 17 11.43 45.75 7.74
C ASN A 17 12.00 44.97 6.55
N PHE A 18 11.17 44.18 5.87
CA PHE A 18 11.59 43.41 4.71
C PHE A 18 11.97 44.30 3.53
N LYS A 19 11.20 45.37 3.26
CA LYS A 19 11.58 46.39 2.25
C LYS A 19 12.92 47.05 2.58
N ASN A 20 13.19 47.36 3.85
CA ASN A 20 14.48 47.89 4.26
C ASN A 20 15.62 46.89 4.06
N TYR A 21 15.38 45.60 4.35
CA TYR A 21 16.33 44.53 4.07
C TYR A 21 16.62 44.40 2.57
N LEU A 22 15.60 44.45 1.70
CA LEU A 22 15.79 44.40 0.24
C LEU A 22 16.60 45.60 -0.26
N LYS A 23 16.28 46.82 0.20
CA LYS A 23 17.06 48.03 -0.13
C LYS A 23 18.52 47.92 0.28
N GLY A 24 18.78 47.36 1.47
CA GLY A 24 20.15 47.14 1.95
C GLY A 24 20.95 46.11 1.16
N ASN A 25 20.29 45.26 0.37
CA ASN A 25 20.89 44.27 -0.51
C ASN A 25 20.76 44.64 -2.00
N ASP A 26 20.58 45.93 -2.32
CA ASP A 26 20.47 46.46 -3.69
C ASP A 26 19.30 45.87 -4.53
N PHE A 27 18.24 45.38 -3.89
CA PHE A 27 17.01 44.96 -4.56
C PHE A 27 15.96 46.07 -4.59
N SER A 28 15.45 46.42 -5.77
CA SER A 28 14.36 47.39 -5.92
C SER A 28 13.03 46.81 -5.42
N SER A 29 12.42 47.48 -4.43
CA SER A 29 11.14 47.09 -3.81
C SER A 29 10.06 48.19 -3.91
N GLU A 30 10.27 49.23 -4.72
CA GLU A 30 9.40 50.42 -4.76
C GLU A 30 7.97 50.11 -5.24
N ASN A 31 7.83 49.12 -6.12
CA ASN A 31 6.54 48.71 -6.69
C ASN A 31 5.95 47.44 -6.04
N MET A 32 6.51 46.97 -4.91
CA MET A 32 6.03 45.78 -4.21
C MET A 32 5.12 46.17 -3.04
N ASN A 33 3.95 45.56 -2.92
CA ASN A 33 2.97 45.87 -1.87
C ASN A 33 2.86 44.75 -0.82
N PHE A 34 3.12 43.51 -1.20
CA PHE A 34 3.02 42.32 -0.35
C PHE A 34 1.64 42.14 0.30
N ASP A 35 0.55 42.45 -0.43
CA ASP A 35 -0.81 42.41 0.10
C ASP A 35 -1.20 41.04 0.68
N SER A 36 -0.67 39.96 0.10
CA SER A 36 -0.86 38.58 0.56
C SER A 36 -0.36 38.32 1.99
N LEU A 37 0.61 39.10 2.50
CA LEU A 37 1.09 38.96 3.88
C LEU A 37 0.06 39.40 4.92
N ASN A 38 -0.97 40.15 4.55
CA ASN A 38 -2.07 40.49 5.46
C ASN A 38 -2.92 39.27 5.84
N LEU A 39 -2.90 38.21 5.04
CA LEU A 39 -3.57 36.94 5.34
C LEU A 39 -2.67 35.92 6.04
N ILE A 40 -1.37 36.20 6.19
CA ILE A 40 -0.38 35.23 6.64
C ILE A 40 0.06 35.58 8.07
N ASN A 41 -0.13 34.66 9.01
CA ASN A 41 0.37 34.81 10.38
C ASN A 41 1.55 33.87 10.71
N GLU A 42 1.85 32.91 9.83
CA GLU A 42 2.97 31.98 9.97
C GLU A 42 3.46 31.56 8.59
N ILE A 43 4.79 31.46 8.44
CA ILE A 43 5.43 30.93 7.23
C ILE A 43 6.36 29.81 7.65
N SER A 44 6.10 28.59 7.17
CA SER A 44 6.96 27.43 7.40
C SER A 44 7.55 26.89 6.11
N PHE A 45 8.88 26.86 6.03
CA PHE A 45 9.67 26.23 4.99
C PHE A 45 9.99 24.80 5.43
N VAL A 46 9.63 23.80 4.64
CA VAL A 46 9.80 22.39 5.01
C VAL A 46 10.63 21.67 3.95
N GLU A 47 11.65 20.95 4.40
CA GLU A 47 12.46 20.07 3.56
C GLU A 47 12.11 18.60 3.85
N ASP A 48 11.58 17.92 2.84
CA ASP A 48 11.24 16.50 2.87
C ASP A 48 11.76 15.79 1.60
N GLN A 49 10.90 15.11 0.82
CA GLN A 49 11.27 14.56 -0.50
C GLN A 49 11.48 15.67 -1.52
N GLU A 50 10.60 16.67 -1.46
CA GLU A 50 10.76 17.99 -2.09
C GLU A 50 10.62 19.08 -1.01
N LYS A 51 11.11 20.28 -1.33
CA LYS A 51 10.88 21.45 -0.47
C LYS A 51 9.49 22.02 -0.73
N PHE A 52 8.80 22.39 0.34
CA PHE A 52 7.46 22.96 0.25
C PHE A 52 7.24 24.03 1.33
N LEU A 53 6.15 24.77 1.17
CA LEU A 53 5.79 25.90 2.02
C LEU A 53 4.44 25.63 2.69
N ILE A 54 4.32 25.99 3.96
CA ILE A 54 3.05 26.04 4.69
C ILE A 54 2.84 27.48 5.11
N LEU A 55 1.70 28.06 4.74
CA LEU A 55 1.30 29.38 5.19
C LEU A 55 0.15 29.24 6.19
N GLY A 56 0.33 29.77 7.40
CA GLY A 56 -0.75 29.94 8.36
C GLY A 56 -1.64 31.08 7.92
N ILE A 57 -2.91 30.79 7.69
CA ILE A 57 -3.90 31.71 7.13
C ILE A 57 -4.84 32.21 8.22
N THR A 58 -4.99 33.54 8.31
CA THR A 58 -5.91 34.19 9.27
C THR A 58 -7.36 34.16 8.82
N ASN A 59 -7.62 34.29 7.52
CA ASN A 59 -8.94 34.25 6.91
C ASN A 59 -8.94 33.40 5.63
N THR A 60 -9.55 32.22 5.69
CA THR A 60 -9.58 31.25 4.60
C THR A 60 -10.44 31.69 3.42
N ASP A 61 -11.43 32.57 3.64
CA ASP A 61 -12.40 32.97 2.60
C ASP A 61 -11.76 33.79 1.47
N GLN A 62 -10.64 34.46 1.77
CA GLN A 62 -9.94 35.34 0.83
C GLN A 62 -8.74 34.67 0.15
N VAL A 63 -8.43 33.42 0.50
CA VAL A 63 -7.24 32.70 0.00
C VAL A 63 -7.23 32.58 -1.53
N GLU A 64 -8.39 32.31 -2.14
CA GLU A 64 -8.46 32.12 -3.58
C GLU A 64 -8.11 33.40 -4.35
N GLU A 65 -8.54 34.56 -3.84
CA GLU A 65 -8.32 35.86 -4.44
C GLU A 65 -6.85 36.30 -4.31
N TYR A 66 -6.31 36.25 -3.09
CA TYR A 66 -4.94 36.71 -2.82
C TYR A 66 -3.87 35.82 -3.45
N PHE A 67 -4.10 34.50 -3.52
CA PHE A 67 -3.11 33.55 -4.07
C PHE A 67 -3.43 33.11 -5.51
N LYS A 68 -4.45 33.71 -6.15
CA LYS A 68 -4.84 33.44 -7.55
C LYS A 68 -4.99 31.94 -7.84
N LEU A 69 -5.69 31.23 -6.94
CA LEU A 69 -5.80 29.78 -7.02
C LEU A 69 -6.75 29.37 -8.15
N SER A 70 -6.29 28.47 -9.02
CA SER A 70 -7.09 27.94 -10.13
C SER A 70 -7.37 26.44 -9.98
N LYS A 71 -8.59 26.02 -10.33
CA LYS A 71 -8.99 24.61 -10.22
C LYS A 71 -8.21 23.73 -11.20
N ILE A 72 -8.04 22.47 -10.81
CA ILE A 72 -7.47 21.41 -11.65
C ILE A 72 -8.57 20.39 -11.92
N ASP A 73 -8.72 19.98 -13.18
CA ASP A 73 -9.66 18.94 -13.55
C ASP A 73 -9.32 17.63 -12.81
N ASN A 74 -10.36 16.93 -12.34
CA ASN A 74 -10.28 15.62 -11.67
C ASN A 74 -9.59 15.58 -10.28
N LEU A 75 -9.21 16.71 -9.69
CA LEU A 75 -8.73 16.76 -8.30
C LEU A 75 -9.65 17.62 -7.43
N LYS A 76 -10.28 17.00 -6.43
CA LYS A 76 -10.95 17.75 -5.38
C LYS A 76 -9.89 18.30 -4.42
N ASN A 77 -9.98 19.60 -4.12
CA ASN A 77 -9.18 20.31 -3.11
C ASN A 77 -7.72 20.65 -3.47
N VAL A 78 -7.19 20.20 -4.61
CA VAL A 78 -5.88 20.63 -5.11
C VAL A 78 -6.06 21.68 -6.21
N LYS A 79 -5.32 22.77 -6.10
CA LYS A 79 -5.38 23.92 -7.02
C LYS A 79 -3.99 24.23 -7.57
N LYS A 80 -3.93 24.85 -8.74
CA LYS A 80 -2.71 25.51 -9.21
C LYS A 80 -2.61 26.88 -8.55
N ILE A 81 -1.42 27.22 -8.09
CA ILE A 81 -1.10 28.52 -7.52
C ILE A 81 -0.22 29.30 -8.49
N ASN A 82 -0.46 30.61 -8.57
CA ASN A 82 0.42 31.52 -9.30
C ASN A 82 0.86 32.61 -8.33
N LEU A 83 2.06 32.44 -7.76
CA LEU A 83 2.61 33.41 -6.82
C LEU A 83 2.85 34.74 -7.53
N ASP A 84 2.56 35.83 -6.84
CA ASP A 84 2.98 37.14 -7.30
C ASP A 84 4.49 37.34 -7.09
N LYS A 85 5.04 38.35 -7.77
CA LYS A 85 6.46 38.68 -7.68
C LYS A 85 6.89 39.01 -6.25
N ASP A 86 5.99 39.59 -5.46
CA ASP A 86 6.22 40.01 -4.09
C ASP A 86 6.51 38.78 -3.22
N LEU A 87 5.60 37.80 -3.22
CA LEU A 87 5.74 36.57 -2.45
C LEU A 87 6.88 35.68 -2.97
N GLU A 88 7.11 35.64 -4.29
CA GLU A 88 8.31 35.00 -4.85
C GLU A 88 9.60 35.62 -4.31
N THR A 89 9.67 36.95 -4.21
CA THR A 89 10.86 37.66 -3.70
C THR A 89 11.07 37.36 -2.23
N LEU A 90 9.99 37.28 -1.44
CA LEU A 90 10.06 36.87 -0.04
C LEU A 90 10.59 35.45 0.09
N ILE A 91 10.01 34.48 -0.63
CA ILE A 91 10.41 33.07 -0.57
C ILE A 91 11.89 32.91 -0.97
N LYS A 92 12.32 33.51 -2.07
CA LYS A 92 13.71 33.45 -2.56
C LYS A 92 14.73 34.07 -1.60
N SER A 93 14.29 34.94 -0.69
CA SER A 93 15.15 35.52 0.34
C SER A 93 15.48 34.54 1.48
N PHE A 94 14.66 33.48 1.65
CA PHE A 94 14.88 32.42 2.62
C PHE A 94 15.37 31.12 1.98
N ASP A 95 14.75 30.71 0.87
CA ASP A 95 15.10 29.47 0.16
C ASP A 95 14.87 29.61 -1.34
N GLN A 96 15.94 29.49 -2.12
CA GLN A 96 15.91 29.67 -3.58
C GLN A 96 15.42 28.44 -4.35
N GLU A 97 15.27 27.29 -3.68
CA GLU A 97 14.94 26.01 -4.35
C GLU A 97 13.43 25.71 -4.38
N ILE A 98 12.59 26.53 -3.74
CA ILE A 98 11.14 26.31 -3.74
C ILE A 98 10.54 26.77 -5.07
N LEU A 99 9.98 25.81 -5.82
CA LEU A 99 9.27 26.03 -7.09
C LEU A 99 7.80 25.64 -6.93
N PRO A 100 6.96 26.54 -6.41
CA PRO A 100 5.59 26.22 -6.03
C PRO A 100 4.67 26.20 -7.25
N ILE A 101 3.93 25.10 -7.44
CA ILE A 101 3.03 24.90 -8.58
C ILE A 101 1.61 24.56 -8.10
N TYR A 102 1.51 23.79 -7.03
CA TYR A 102 0.25 23.29 -6.50
C TYR A 102 0.01 23.80 -5.09
N ALA A 103 -1.25 23.97 -4.74
CA ALA A 103 -1.66 24.32 -3.40
C ALA A 103 -2.92 23.58 -2.96
N THR A 104 -3.04 23.37 -1.66
CA THR A 104 -4.25 22.86 -1.02
C THR A 104 -4.44 23.54 0.32
N LEU A 105 -5.69 23.76 0.71
CA LEU A 105 -6.04 24.31 2.01
C LEU A 105 -6.41 23.14 2.93
N ILE A 106 -5.68 23.00 4.03
CA ILE A 106 -5.95 22.02 5.09
C ILE A 106 -6.20 22.85 6.35
N ASP A 107 -7.44 22.83 6.83
CA ASP A 107 -7.92 23.74 7.88
C ASP A 107 -7.56 25.21 7.58
N ASN A 108 -6.72 25.82 8.41
CA ASN A 108 -6.26 27.20 8.26
C ASN A 108 -4.82 27.26 7.70
N SER A 109 -4.35 26.21 7.05
CA SER A 109 -2.99 26.13 6.49
C SER A 109 -3.04 25.96 4.98
N LEU A 110 -2.51 26.94 4.25
CA LEU A 110 -2.31 26.84 2.81
C LEU A 110 -0.97 26.13 2.56
N LEU A 111 -1.07 24.87 2.19
CA LEU A 111 0.06 24.05 1.78
C LEU A 111 0.38 24.31 0.32
N ILE A 112 1.64 24.59 0.00
CA ILE A 112 2.12 24.93 -1.34
C ILE A 112 3.32 24.04 -1.69
N THR A 113 3.21 23.27 -2.77
CA THR A 113 4.20 22.24 -3.17
C THR A 113 4.55 22.33 -4.65
N GLN A 114 5.59 21.61 -5.06
CA GLN A 114 5.95 21.45 -6.47
C GLN A 114 5.16 20.31 -7.14
N SER A 115 4.79 19.27 -6.38
CA SER A 115 4.08 18.11 -6.89
C SER A 115 2.78 17.80 -6.13
N ILE A 116 1.80 17.25 -6.87
CA ILE A 116 0.57 16.67 -6.29
C ILE A 116 0.91 15.47 -5.39
N SER A 117 1.98 14.74 -5.72
CA SER A 117 2.47 13.61 -4.92
C SER A 117 2.83 14.03 -3.49
N GLN A 118 3.51 15.17 -3.32
CA GLN A 118 3.83 15.71 -2.00
C GLN A 118 2.58 16.11 -1.20
N ILE A 119 1.56 16.69 -1.85
CA ILE A 119 0.27 16.99 -1.18
C ILE A 119 -0.38 15.70 -0.68
N LYS A 120 -0.45 14.67 -1.53
CA LYS A 120 -1.00 13.35 -1.15
C LYS A 120 -0.22 12.74 0.01
N LYS A 121 1.11 12.85 -0.01
CA LYS A 121 1.98 12.36 1.06
C LYS A 121 1.63 13.02 2.39
N ILE A 122 1.48 14.34 2.42
CA ILE A 122 1.16 15.10 3.64
C ILE A 122 -0.23 14.74 4.18
N ILE A 123 -1.25 14.64 3.31
CA ILE A 123 -2.60 14.24 3.73
C ILE A 123 -2.59 12.81 4.29
N ASN A 124 -1.86 11.89 3.65
CA ASN A 124 -1.80 10.51 4.11
C ASN A 124 -0.96 10.34 5.38
N SER A 125 0.07 11.14 5.59
CA SER A 125 0.88 11.10 6.81
C SER A 125 0.09 11.51 8.06
N GLU A 126 -0.89 12.40 7.91
CA GLU A 126 -1.89 12.67 8.95
C GLU A 126 -2.79 11.46 9.20
N ARG A 127 -3.34 10.84 8.14
CA ARG A 127 -4.26 9.70 8.23
C ARG A 127 -3.67 8.46 8.91
N VAL A 128 -2.34 8.31 8.88
CA VAL A 128 -1.64 7.13 9.43
C VAL A 128 -0.78 7.46 10.65
N ASP A 129 -0.98 8.64 11.25
CA ASP A 129 -0.18 9.11 12.38
C ASP A 129 1.34 9.05 12.13
N ASP A 130 1.80 9.26 10.90
CA ASP A 130 3.23 9.39 10.57
C ASP A 130 3.62 10.87 10.45
N ASN A 131 3.55 11.58 11.57
CA ASN A 131 3.84 13.01 11.62
C ASN A 131 4.49 13.41 12.95
N LEU A 132 4.97 14.65 13.04
CA LEU A 132 5.66 15.11 14.26
C LEU A 132 4.76 15.14 15.49
N SER A 133 3.44 15.30 15.33
CA SER A 133 2.50 15.37 16.46
C SER A 133 2.28 14.02 17.14
N SER A 134 2.47 12.91 16.41
CA SER A 134 2.38 11.54 16.92
C SER A 134 3.74 10.93 17.28
N ASN A 135 4.85 11.58 16.91
CA ASN A 135 6.20 11.09 17.13
C ASN A 135 6.67 11.32 18.58
N SER A 136 6.79 10.23 19.34
CA SER A 136 7.17 10.24 20.76
C SER A 136 8.51 10.94 21.03
N LYS A 137 9.52 10.70 20.18
CA LYS A 137 10.85 11.32 20.29
C LYS A 137 10.78 12.82 20.06
N TYR A 138 10.01 13.27 19.06
CA TYR A 138 9.82 14.69 18.79
C TYR A 138 9.03 15.37 19.91
N LEU A 139 7.96 14.76 20.42
CA LEU A 139 7.19 15.30 21.53
C LEU A 139 8.06 15.48 22.79
N ASN A 140 8.92 14.52 23.11
CA ASN A 140 9.89 14.63 24.19
C ASN A 140 10.87 15.79 23.96
N PHE A 141 11.41 15.90 22.75
CA PHE A 141 12.28 17.01 22.36
C PHE A 141 11.57 18.37 22.44
N LYS A 142 10.30 18.46 22.01
CA LYS A 142 9.47 19.67 22.07
C LYS A 142 9.15 20.07 23.51
N ASN A 143 8.90 19.12 24.40
CA ASN A 143 8.55 19.38 25.81
C ASN A 143 9.70 19.97 26.63
N LEU A 144 10.96 19.82 26.18
CA LEU A 144 12.13 20.42 26.82
C LEU A 144 12.30 21.92 26.47
N LYS A 145 11.46 22.48 25.61
CA LYS A 145 11.68 23.79 24.97
C LYS A 145 10.67 24.86 25.36
N SER A 146 11.01 26.11 25.02
CA SER A 146 10.07 27.23 25.11
C SER A 146 8.82 26.98 24.26
N LYS A 147 7.66 27.33 24.81
CA LYS A 147 6.36 27.26 24.13
C LYS A 147 6.10 28.46 23.21
N LYS A 148 6.92 29.51 23.26
CA LYS A 148 6.75 30.74 22.49
C LYS A 148 8.06 31.15 21.85
N ASN A 149 8.11 31.17 20.52
CA ASN A 149 9.26 31.58 19.74
C ASN A 149 8.80 32.49 18.60
N SER A 150 9.65 33.46 18.21
CA SER A 150 9.46 34.26 17.00
C SER A 150 9.78 33.45 15.74
N PHE A 151 10.75 32.53 15.86
CA PHE A 151 11.07 31.53 14.83
C PHE A 151 11.50 30.21 15.47
N LEU A 152 11.32 29.11 14.74
CA LEU A 152 11.72 27.76 15.13
C LEU A 152 12.22 26.99 13.92
N TRP A 153 13.48 26.56 13.98
CA TRP A 153 14.05 25.57 13.08
C TRP A 153 14.23 24.25 13.82
N VAL A 154 13.85 23.14 13.19
CA VAL A 154 14.13 21.80 13.67
C VAL A 154 14.55 20.91 12.51
N ALA A 155 15.65 20.17 12.70
CA ALA A 155 16.10 19.16 11.77
C ALA A 155 16.09 17.77 12.40
N ASN A 156 15.68 16.77 11.61
CA ASN A 156 15.82 15.37 11.96
C ASN A 156 17.25 14.89 11.65
N ASN A 157 18.00 14.59 12.70
CA ASN A 157 19.38 14.14 12.66
C ASN A 157 19.53 12.68 12.19
N SER A 158 18.43 11.93 12.06
CA SER A 158 18.43 10.59 11.45
C SER A 158 18.53 10.61 9.93
N SER A 159 18.47 11.79 9.30
CA SER A 159 18.53 11.90 7.83
C SER A 159 19.98 11.93 7.32
N ASP A 160 20.29 11.05 6.36
CA ASP A 160 21.65 10.86 5.80
C ASP A 160 22.29 12.13 5.25
N LYS A 161 21.48 13.11 4.82
CA LYS A 161 21.97 14.39 4.25
C LYS A 161 22.78 15.23 5.23
N LEU A 162 22.45 15.23 6.53
CA LEU A 162 23.20 15.99 7.55
C LEU A 162 24.55 15.35 7.90
N ASN A 163 24.66 14.03 7.71
CA ASN A 163 25.85 13.25 8.06
C ASN A 163 26.92 13.19 6.96
N GLN A 164 26.61 13.60 5.72
CA GLN A 164 27.59 13.59 4.63
C GLN A 164 28.61 14.74 4.69
N ASN A 165 28.25 15.87 5.31
CA ASN A 165 29.06 17.10 5.27
C ASN A 165 29.62 17.57 6.63
N ASN A 166 29.28 16.92 7.74
CA ASN A 166 29.70 17.38 9.08
C ASN A 166 30.64 16.40 9.79
N SER A 167 31.68 16.94 10.43
CA SER A 167 32.70 16.23 11.23
C SER A 167 32.17 15.68 12.57
N ILE A 168 30.92 16.01 12.95
CA ILE A 168 30.29 15.60 14.21
C ILE A 168 29.29 14.48 13.89
N LYS A 169 29.74 13.22 14.03
CA LYS A 169 28.85 12.04 13.98
C LYS A 169 28.11 11.88 15.30
N ALA A 170 27.09 12.71 15.48
CA ALA A 170 26.08 12.55 16.52
C ALA A 170 25.35 11.21 16.35
N ASP A 171 25.24 10.40 17.41
CA ASP A 171 24.38 9.21 17.37
C ASP A 171 22.91 9.65 17.24
N SER A 172 22.34 9.48 16.05
CA SER A 172 20.97 9.88 15.71
C SER A 172 19.90 9.11 16.51
N LYS A 173 20.24 7.97 17.11
CA LYS A 173 19.32 7.26 18.02
C LYS A 173 19.23 7.94 19.39
N VAL A 174 20.30 8.61 19.81
CA VAL A 174 20.40 9.32 21.09
C VAL A 174 19.96 10.77 20.95
N TYR A 175 20.35 11.40 19.84
CA TYR A 175 20.06 12.80 19.50
C TYR A 175 19.29 12.87 18.18
N PRO A 176 17.99 12.55 18.18
CA PRO A 176 17.20 12.45 16.95
C PRO A 176 16.89 13.81 16.31
N PHE A 177 16.89 14.90 17.08
CA PHE A 177 16.56 16.24 16.58
C PHE A 177 17.58 17.28 17.03
N ILE A 178 17.84 18.23 16.15
CA ILE A 178 18.60 19.46 16.41
C ILE A 178 17.62 20.62 16.23
N GLY A 179 17.67 21.62 17.10
CA GLY A 179 16.81 22.78 17.01
C GLY A 179 17.57 24.09 17.12
N PHE A 180 17.03 25.12 16.49
CA PHE A 180 17.45 26.50 16.67
C PHE A 180 16.20 27.37 16.73
N SER A 181 16.02 28.11 17.81
CA SER A 181 14.86 28.98 17.99
C SER A 181 15.27 30.31 18.58
N GLY A 182 14.38 31.29 18.49
CA GLY A 182 14.61 32.53 19.20
C GLY A 182 13.35 33.34 19.44
N ILE A 183 13.43 34.17 20.48
CA ILE A 183 12.46 35.22 20.77
C ILE A 183 13.18 36.53 20.45
N ILE A 184 12.72 37.20 19.40
CA ILE A 184 13.28 38.47 18.95
C ILE A 184 12.25 39.56 19.22
N ASN A 185 12.67 40.57 19.98
CA ASN A 185 11.94 41.83 20.11
C ASN A 185 12.88 43.00 19.75
N GLN A 186 12.42 44.24 19.93
CA GLN A 186 13.19 45.45 19.55
C GLN A 186 14.56 45.56 20.24
N ASN A 187 14.70 45.03 21.46
CA ASN A 187 15.85 45.29 22.32
C ASN A 187 16.65 44.02 22.65
N ILE A 188 16.03 42.85 22.56
CA ILE A 188 16.57 41.57 23.01
C ILE A 188 16.30 40.53 21.93
N ALA A 189 17.37 39.82 21.56
CA ALA A 189 17.29 38.55 20.86
C ALA A 189 17.74 37.46 21.83
N LEU A 190 16.82 36.59 22.21
CA LEU A 190 17.14 35.33 22.90
C LEU A 190 17.23 34.25 21.84
N LEU A 191 18.39 33.58 21.75
CA LEU A 191 18.66 32.54 20.79
C LEU A 191 18.98 31.25 21.54
N ASP A 192 18.24 30.19 21.20
CA ASP A 192 18.37 28.87 21.81
C ASP A 192 18.85 27.88 20.74
N PHE A 193 19.95 27.18 21.04
CA PHE A 193 20.44 26.07 20.24
C PHE A 193 20.24 24.77 21.02
N ASP A 194 19.44 23.88 20.46
CA ASP A 194 19.00 22.66 21.12
C ASP A 194 19.66 21.43 20.51
N TYR A 195 20.43 20.74 21.34
CA TYR A 195 21.00 19.44 21.05
C TYR A 195 20.84 18.54 22.27
N ALA A 196 19.69 17.87 22.36
CA ALA A 196 19.26 17.18 23.58
C ALA A 196 19.12 15.67 23.36
N LYS A 197 19.54 14.91 24.36
CA LYS A 197 19.29 13.47 24.43
C LYS A 197 17.81 13.23 24.65
N THR A 198 17.19 12.41 23.81
CA THR A 198 15.82 11.97 24.05
C THR A 198 15.82 10.66 24.83
N ASN A 199 15.07 10.61 25.93
CA ASN A 199 14.88 9.36 26.67
C ASN A 199 14.09 8.37 25.79
N GLN A 200 14.57 7.13 25.72
CA GLN A 200 13.84 6.04 25.08
C GLN A 200 12.64 5.69 25.97
N THR A 201 11.47 6.24 25.65
CA THR A 201 10.21 5.71 26.16
C THR A 201 9.90 4.45 25.36
N LYS A 202 9.61 3.33 26.04
CA LYS A 202 9.02 2.16 25.37
C LYS A 202 7.74 2.63 24.70
N GLU A 203 7.64 2.49 23.38
CA GLU A 203 6.42 2.83 22.67
C GLU A 203 5.32 1.90 23.15
N THR A 204 4.24 2.47 23.67
CA THR A 204 3.10 1.75 24.23
C THR A 204 1.97 1.53 23.22
N LYS A 205 2.18 1.90 21.95
CA LYS A 205 1.18 1.70 20.91
C LYS A 205 1.12 0.23 20.53
N ASP A 206 -0.09 -0.32 20.40
CA ASP A 206 -0.30 -1.69 19.91
C ASP A 206 0.13 -1.84 18.44
N VAL A 207 0.03 -0.76 17.66
CA VAL A 207 0.38 -0.72 16.23
C VAL A 207 1.03 0.60 15.88
N TYR A 208 2.04 0.58 14.99
CA TYR A 208 2.65 1.79 14.45
C TYR A 208 2.90 1.68 12.95
N THR A 209 3.02 2.84 12.29
CA THR A 209 3.35 2.93 10.87
C THR A 209 4.86 2.69 10.70
N GLU A 210 5.22 1.59 10.06
CA GLU A 210 6.62 1.22 9.80
C GLU A 210 7.19 2.03 8.63
N PHE A 211 6.40 2.13 7.55
CA PHE A 211 6.65 3.07 6.46
C PHE A 211 5.35 3.34 5.70
N PHE A 212 5.30 4.46 5.00
CA PHE A 212 4.36 4.66 3.90
C PHE A 212 5.05 5.30 2.71
N LEU A 213 4.57 4.99 1.51
CA LEU A 213 5.12 5.44 0.24
C LEU A 213 4.00 6.02 -0.62
N THR A 214 4.28 7.10 -1.34
CA THR A 214 3.35 7.74 -2.28
C THR A 214 3.98 7.80 -3.67
N PHE A 215 3.15 7.59 -4.69
CA PHE A 215 3.55 7.46 -6.09
C PHE A 215 2.75 8.39 -6.99
N ASP A 216 3.33 8.75 -8.13
CA ASP A 216 2.66 9.59 -9.13
C ASP A 216 1.55 8.85 -9.87
N ASN A 217 1.77 7.55 -10.14
CA ASN A 217 0.87 6.69 -10.91
C ASN A 217 -0.05 5.88 -10.01
N GLU A 218 -1.26 5.55 -10.50
CA GLU A 218 -2.18 4.70 -9.75
C GLU A 218 -1.62 3.27 -9.62
N LEU A 219 -1.78 2.66 -8.46
CA LEU A 219 -1.45 1.27 -8.17
C LEU A 219 -2.54 0.36 -8.76
N ILE A 220 -2.16 -0.54 -9.65
CA ILE A 220 -3.11 -1.45 -10.33
C ILE A 220 -3.08 -2.88 -9.80
N THR A 221 -2.07 -3.25 -9.03
CA THR A 221 -2.06 -4.45 -8.20
C THR A 221 -1.91 -4.09 -6.73
N ASP A 222 -2.46 -4.92 -5.86
CA ASP A 222 -2.20 -4.82 -4.43
C ASP A 222 -0.73 -5.18 -4.13
N PRO A 223 -0.09 -4.53 -3.14
CA PRO A 223 1.26 -4.86 -2.72
C PRO A 223 1.27 -6.21 -2.01
N ILE A 224 2.30 -7.03 -2.28
CA ILE A 224 2.43 -8.36 -1.68
C ILE A 224 3.83 -8.59 -1.12
N TRP A 225 3.92 -9.34 -0.04
CA TRP A 225 5.20 -9.77 0.52
C TRP A 225 5.77 -10.94 -0.29
N LEU A 226 7.06 -10.82 -0.62
CA LEU A 226 7.86 -11.80 -1.33
C LEU A 226 9.05 -12.19 -0.46
N LYS A 227 9.30 -13.49 -0.30
CA LYS A 227 10.42 -13.94 0.52
C LYS A 227 11.74 -13.59 -0.14
N ASN A 228 12.61 -12.92 0.61
CA ASN A 228 13.98 -12.68 0.23
C ASN A 228 14.82 -13.91 0.61
N HIS A 229 15.24 -14.67 -0.39
CA HIS A 229 15.97 -15.92 -0.17
C HIS A 229 17.43 -15.73 0.30
N ILE A 230 17.95 -14.50 0.30
CA ILE A 230 19.33 -14.19 0.69
C ILE A 230 19.44 -14.05 2.21
N ASN A 231 18.54 -13.25 2.81
CA ASN A 231 18.53 -12.94 4.24
C ASN A 231 17.33 -13.56 4.98
N ASN A 232 16.49 -14.31 4.26
CA ASN A 232 15.29 -14.98 4.78
C ASN A 232 14.18 -14.04 5.28
N GLN A 233 14.32 -12.72 5.12
CA GLN A 233 13.30 -11.70 5.37
C GLN A 233 12.30 -11.62 4.20
N TYR A 234 11.48 -10.57 4.16
CA TYR A 234 10.56 -10.29 3.07
C TYR A 234 10.85 -8.93 2.43
N ASP A 235 10.65 -8.88 1.12
CA ASP A 235 10.63 -7.68 0.29
C ASP A 235 9.19 -7.57 -0.26
N PHE A 236 8.80 -6.48 -0.93
CA PHE A 236 7.46 -6.40 -1.54
C PHE A 236 7.47 -5.87 -2.97
N THR A 237 6.39 -6.18 -3.69
CA THR A 237 6.23 -5.81 -5.10
C THR A 237 4.80 -5.41 -5.42
N PHE A 238 4.64 -4.57 -6.45
CA PHE A 238 3.37 -4.13 -7.02
C PHE A 238 3.59 -3.53 -8.41
N GLN A 239 2.51 -3.35 -9.18
CA GLN A 239 2.51 -2.70 -10.48
C GLN A 239 1.70 -1.39 -10.45
N ASP A 240 2.19 -0.36 -11.15
CA ASP A 240 1.47 0.89 -11.39
C ASP A 240 0.68 0.89 -12.72
N SER A 241 -0.12 1.93 -12.95
CA SER A 241 -0.97 2.13 -14.13
C SER A 241 -0.18 2.33 -15.42
N GLU A 242 1.10 2.72 -15.29
CA GLU A 242 2.07 2.76 -16.36
C GLU A 242 2.76 1.40 -16.55
N ASN A 243 2.22 0.32 -16.00
CA ASN A 243 2.75 -1.04 -16.10
C ASN A 243 4.20 -1.20 -15.61
N TYR A 244 4.71 -0.30 -14.79
CA TYR A 244 5.96 -0.51 -14.10
C TYR A 244 5.76 -1.42 -12.90
N LEU A 245 6.53 -2.50 -12.85
CA LEU A 245 6.68 -3.38 -11.71
C LEU A 245 7.78 -2.84 -10.80
N TYR A 246 7.48 -2.71 -9.52
CA TYR A 246 8.40 -2.21 -8.51
C TYR A 246 8.81 -3.31 -7.55
N TYR A 247 10.02 -3.22 -7.01
CA TYR A 247 10.50 -4.11 -5.95
C TYR A 247 11.19 -3.30 -4.86
N TYR A 248 10.69 -3.45 -3.64
CA TYR A 248 11.05 -2.65 -2.46
C TYR A 248 11.47 -3.56 -1.31
N SER A 249 12.35 -3.06 -0.43
CA SER A 249 12.64 -3.72 0.85
C SER A 249 11.47 -3.59 1.83
N ASN A 250 11.46 -4.40 2.88
CA ASN A 250 10.58 -4.24 4.05
C ASN A 250 10.76 -2.94 4.85
N LYS A 251 11.66 -2.05 4.45
CA LYS A 251 11.84 -0.72 5.06
C LYS A 251 11.50 0.41 4.07
N GLY A 252 10.79 0.10 2.97
CA GLY A 252 10.35 1.09 1.99
C GLY A 252 11.44 1.58 1.02
N ASN A 253 12.60 0.94 0.95
CA ASN A 253 13.66 1.32 0.00
C ASN A 253 13.46 0.65 -1.36
N GLN A 254 13.45 1.42 -2.44
CA GLN A 254 13.32 0.87 -3.79
C GLN A 254 14.60 0.15 -4.21
N TYR A 255 14.52 -1.14 -4.55
CA TYR A 255 15.63 -1.86 -5.16
C TYR A 255 15.68 -1.68 -6.67
N TRP A 256 14.54 -1.81 -7.35
CA TRP A 256 14.45 -1.59 -8.79
C TRP A 256 13.00 -1.33 -9.24
N LYS A 257 12.88 -0.76 -10.45
CA LYS A 257 11.63 -0.53 -11.17
C LYS A 257 11.81 -1.03 -12.61
N LYS A 258 10.86 -1.80 -13.14
CA LYS A 258 10.93 -2.40 -14.49
C LYS A 258 9.62 -2.19 -15.25
N LYS A 259 9.68 -1.64 -16.47
CA LYS A 259 8.50 -1.57 -17.35
C LYS A 259 8.14 -2.98 -17.81
N ILE A 260 6.91 -3.40 -17.52
CA ILE A 260 6.28 -4.57 -18.13
C ILE A 260 5.42 -4.04 -19.29
N PRO A 261 5.43 -4.67 -20.47
CA PRO A 261 4.65 -4.16 -21.62
C PRO A 261 3.15 -4.02 -21.35
N LYS A 262 2.60 -4.83 -20.45
CA LYS A 262 1.16 -4.95 -20.19
C LYS A 262 0.85 -5.17 -18.71
N LYS A 263 -0.42 -4.97 -18.36
CA LYS A 263 -0.95 -5.15 -17.02
C LYS A 263 -0.85 -6.62 -16.58
N ILE A 264 -0.44 -6.82 -15.32
CA ILE A 264 -0.41 -8.11 -14.65
C ILE A 264 -1.84 -8.57 -14.36
N ILE A 265 -2.10 -9.86 -14.58
CA ILE A 265 -3.41 -10.49 -14.33
C ILE A 265 -3.28 -11.47 -13.17
N GLY A 266 -3.92 -11.12 -12.05
CA GLY A 266 -3.91 -11.87 -10.80
C GLY A 266 -2.68 -11.62 -9.94
N ASP A 267 -2.46 -12.52 -8.98
CA ASP A 267 -1.41 -12.35 -7.99
C ASP A 267 -0.02 -12.61 -8.57
N ILE A 268 0.95 -11.80 -8.13
CA ILE A 268 2.37 -12.07 -8.32
C ILE A 268 2.78 -13.18 -7.34
N LYS A 269 3.57 -14.15 -7.79
CA LYS A 269 3.96 -15.32 -6.98
C LYS A 269 5.46 -15.57 -7.05
N GLN A 270 5.97 -16.45 -6.19
CA GLN A 270 7.34 -16.93 -6.24
C GLN A 270 7.42 -18.44 -6.51
N ILE A 271 8.44 -18.85 -7.27
CA ILE A 271 8.80 -20.25 -7.55
C ILE A 271 10.31 -20.45 -7.39
N ASP A 272 10.75 -21.69 -7.21
CA ASP A 272 12.17 -22.08 -7.30
C ASP A 272 12.32 -23.24 -8.27
N THR A 273 12.22 -22.95 -9.56
CA THR A 273 12.27 -23.96 -10.63
C THR A 273 13.62 -24.68 -10.69
N TYR A 274 14.70 -23.98 -10.33
CA TYR A 274 16.07 -24.52 -10.37
C TYR A 274 16.42 -25.36 -9.14
N LYS A 275 15.53 -25.43 -8.14
CA LYS A 275 15.69 -26.22 -6.90
C LYS A 275 16.95 -25.88 -6.12
N ASN A 276 17.40 -24.63 -6.21
CA ASN A 276 18.64 -24.16 -5.58
C ASN A 276 18.37 -23.19 -4.43
N GLY A 277 17.10 -23.00 -4.04
CA GLY A 277 16.68 -22.07 -3.00
C GLY A 277 16.57 -20.62 -3.48
N ARG A 278 17.00 -20.31 -4.71
CA ARG A 278 16.82 -18.97 -5.29
C ARG A 278 15.39 -18.85 -5.80
N LEU A 279 14.65 -17.89 -5.25
CA LEU A 279 13.27 -17.63 -5.63
C LEU A 279 13.20 -16.69 -6.84
N GLN A 280 12.35 -17.04 -7.81
CA GLN A 280 11.99 -16.22 -8.96
C GLN A 280 10.57 -15.68 -8.81
N ILE A 281 10.36 -14.43 -9.19
CA ILE A 281 9.07 -13.76 -9.22
C ILE A 281 8.36 -14.17 -10.52
N ASN A 282 7.09 -14.53 -10.48
CA ASN A 282 6.34 -14.91 -11.67
C ASN A 282 4.90 -14.41 -11.65
N PHE A 283 4.38 -14.16 -12.84
CA PHE A 283 3.05 -13.64 -13.10
C PHE A 283 2.71 -13.78 -14.58
N ARG A 284 1.47 -13.54 -14.98
CA ARG A 284 1.08 -13.45 -16.40
C ARG A 284 0.57 -12.06 -16.77
N THR A 285 0.77 -11.69 -18.02
CA THR A 285 -0.03 -10.68 -18.73
C THR A 285 -1.07 -11.41 -19.59
N ASP A 286 -1.76 -10.66 -20.47
CA ASP A 286 -2.69 -11.24 -21.44
C ASP A 286 -1.99 -12.24 -22.40
N ASP A 287 -0.74 -11.95 -22.79
CA ASP A 287 -0.02 -12.59 -23.90
C ASP A 287 1.31 -13.25 -23.52
N LYS A 288 1.75 -13.11 -22.26
CA LYS A 288 3.02 -13.69 -21.81
C LYS A 288 2.98 -14.13 -20.35
N PHE A 289 3.58 -15.28 -20.08
CA PHE A 289 3.98 -15.68 -18.73
C PHE A 289 5.41 -15.19 -18.49
N TYR A 290 5.60 -14.45 -17.40
CA TYR A 290 6.87 -13.89 -17.00
C TYR A 290 7.44 -14.64 -15.80
N VAL A 291 8.75 -14.88 -15.85
CA VAL A 291 9.55 -15.29 -14.71
C VAL A 291 10.74 -14.33 -14.62
N LEU A 292 10.84 -13.60 -13.52
CA LEU A 292 11.92 -12.67 -13.24
C LEU A 292 12.78 -13.22 -12.10
N ASP A 293 14.10 -13.03 -12.20
CA ASP A 293 14.97 -13.21 -11.04
C ASP A 293 14.73 -12.10 -9.99
N ARG A 294 15.37 -12.22 -8.82
CA ARG A 294 15.27 -11.22 -7.75
C ARG A 294 15.70 -9.82 -8.18
N ASN A 295 16.58 -9.71 -9.17
CA ASN A 295 17.12 -8.44 -9.67
C ASN A 295 16.25 -7.85 -10.79
N GLY A 296 15.09 -8.45 -11.09
CA GLY A 296 14.18 -8.00 -12.14
C GLY A 296 14.61 -8.39 -13.55
N ASN A 297 15.62 -9.26 -13.72
CA ASN A 297 15.99 -9.76 -15.04
C ASN A 297 15.04 -10.88 -15.45
N GLU A 298 14.63 -10.88 -16.71
CA GLU A 298 13.78 -11.93 -17.23
C GLU A 298 14.58 -13.24 -17.38
N VAL A 299 14.08 -14.30 -16.74
CA VAL A 299 14.56 -15.66 -16.95
C VAL A 299 13.94 -16.16 -18.25
N ARG A 300 14.59 -15.84 -19.38
CA ARG A 300 14.06 -16.05 -20.74
C ARG A 300 13.67 -17.50 -21.02
N GLU A 301 14.39 -18.46 -20.46
CA GLU A 301 14.11 -19.89 -20.64
C GLU A 301 12.77 -20.33 -20.01
N LEU A 302 12.29 -19.59 -19.01
CA LEU A 302 11.06 -19.88 -18.27
C LEU A 302 9.92 -18.90 -18.59
N SER A 303 10.23 -17.82 -19.28
CA SER A 303 9.25 -16.83 -19.75
C SER A 303 8.82 -17.19 -21.16
N PHE A 304 7.52 -17.34 -21.40
CA PHE A 304 7.00 -17.79 -22.69
C PHE A 304 5.69 -17.11 -23.07
N LYS A 305 5.48 -16.97 -24.37
CA LYS A 305 4.22 -16.43 -24.92
C LYS A 305 3.06 -17.37 -24.61
N ILE A 306 1.93 -16.78 -24.31
CA ILE A 306 0.65 -17.47 -24.10
C ILE A 306 -0.41 -16.82 -24.98
N ASP A 307 -1.44 -17.58 -25.33
CA ASP A 307 -2.53 -17.03 -26.12
C ASP A 307 -3.48 -16.24 -25.23
N SER A 308 -4.01 -15.15 -25.78
CA SER A 308 -5.03 -14.31 -25.17
C SER A 308 -6.39 -14.55 -25.82
N GLY A 309 -7.46 -14.18 -25.13
CA GLY A 309 -8.86 -14.26 -25.59
C GLY A 309 -9.75 -13.44 -24.68
N GLU A 310 -11.06 -13.67 -24.74
CA GLU A 310 -12.04 -12.80 -24.07
C GLU A 310 -12.04 -13.02 -22.55
N ILE A 311 -11.96 -14.27 -22.11
CA ILE A 311 -11.93 -14.66 -20.69
C ILE A 311 -10.53 -15.21 -20.35
N ILE A 312 -9.77 -14.40 -19.61
CA ILE A 312 -8.42 -14.75 -19.15
C ILE A 312 -8.37 -14.78 -17.62
N ASN A 313 -7.90 -15.89 -17.06
CA ASN A 313 -7.76 -16.06 -15.61
C ASN A 313 -6.29 -15.97 -15.18
N PRO A 314 -6.02 -15.59 -13.91
CA PRO A 314 -4.69 -15.68 -13.32
C PRO A 314 -3.99 -17.03 -13.53
N ILE A 315 -2.66 -17.01 -13.56
CA ILE A 315 -1.86 -18.23 -13.70
C ILE A 315 -2.06 -19.16 -12.49
N SER A 316 -2.26 -20.44 -12.78
CA SER A 316 -2.31 -21.49 -11.76
C SER A 316 -0.98 -22.23 -11.71
N ILE A 317 -0.43 -22.41 -10.51
CA ILE A 317 0.91 -22.99 -10.29
C ILE A 317 0.75 -24.15 -9.32
N PHE A 318 1.06 -25.36 -9.76
CA PHE A 318 0.92 -26.57 -8.95
C PHE A 318 2.29 -27.21 -8.71
N ASP A 319 2.53 -27.65 -7.47
CA ASP A 319 3.68 -28.48 -7.09
C ASP A 319 3.18 -29.76 -6.41
N TYR A 320 2.77 -30.74 -7.22
CA TYR A 320 2.05 -31.93 -6.76
C TYR A 320 2.77 -32.70 -5.64
N GLU A 321 4.09 -32.86 -5.78
CA GLU A 321 4.93 -33.65 -4.85
C GLU A 321 5.75 -32.79 -3.90
N LYS A 322 5.50 -31.47 -3.86
CA LYS A 322 6.30 -30.51 -3.07
C LYS A 322 7.80 -30.60 -3.36
N ASN A 323 8.16 -30.97 -4.58
CA ASN A 323 9.55 -31.16 -5.02
C ASN A 323 9.95 -30.14 -6.09
N ARG A 324 9.18 -29.05 -6.20
CA ARG A 324 9.39 -27.91 -7.10
C ARG A 324 9.36 -28.30 -8.58
N ASN A 325 8.72 -29.43 -8.91
CA ASN A 325 8.41 -29.80 -10.29
C ASN A 325 7.09 -29.14 -10.69
N TYR A 326 7.14 -27.84 -10.91
CA TYR A 326 5.95 -27.05 -11.16
C TYR A 326 5.17 -27.49 -12.42
N ARG A 327 3.86 -27.28 -12.36
CA ARG A 327 2.97 -27.24 -13.51
C ARG A 327 2.30 -25.88 -13.56
N PHE A 328 2.42 -25.21 -14.69
CA PHE A 328 1.77 -23.94 -14.94
C PHE A 328 0.55 -24.18 -15.81
N LEU A 329 -0.63 -23.80 -15.34
CA LEU A 329 -1.86 -23.90 -16.13
C LEU A 329 -2.30 -22.51 -16.53
N VAL A 330 -2.46 -22.33 -17.84
CA VAL A 330 -2.93 -21.11 -18.48
C VAL A 330 -4.30 -21.42 -19.07
N THR A 331 -5.28 -20.58 -18.76
CA THR A 331 -6.60 -20.65 -19.37
C THR A 331 -6.84 -19.45 -20.25
N ASN A 332 -7.58 -19.70 -21.33
CA ASN A 332 -8.08 -18.71 -22.24
C ASN A 332 -9.43 -19.20 -22.80
N ASP A 333 -10.50 -18.47 -22.54
CA ASP A 333 -11.88 -18.86 -22.88
C ASP A 333 -12.17 -20.28 -22.36
N ASN A 334 -12.50 -21.22 -23.25
CA ASN A 334 -12.75 -22.63 -22.93
C ASN A 334 -11.50 -23.52 -23.02
N ILE A 335 -10.32 -22.96 -23.25
CA ILE A 335 -9.07 -23.69 -23.46
C ILE A 335 -8.22 -23.68 -22.19
N ILE A 336 -7.63 -24.83 -21.85
CA ILE A 336 -6.66 -25.00 -20.76
C ILE A 336 -5.36 -25.59 -21.29
N LYS A 337 -4.22 -24.96 -21.01
CA LYS A 337 -2.89 -25.47 -21.41
C LYS A 337 -2.03 -25.64 -20.18
N MET A 338 -1.40 -26.81 -20.08
CA MET A 338 -0.42 -27.12 -19.03
C MET A 338 0.99 -27.04 -19.59
N PHE A 339 1.88 -26.41 -18.83
CA PHE A 339 3.32 -26.33 -19.09
C PHE A 339 4.09 -26.94 -17.92
N ASP A 340 5.24 -27.54 -18.22
CA ASP A 340 6.15 -28.07 -17.22
C ASP A 340 6.99 -26.97 -16.58
N SER A 341 7.84 -27.35 -15.61
CA SER A 341 8.71 -26.40 -14.91
C SER A 341 9.72 -25.69 -15.81
N LYS A 342 9.94 -26.17 -17.04
CA LYS A 342 10.81 -25.57 -18.05
C LYS A 342 10.03 -24.75 -19.09
N GLY A 343 8.75 -24.50 -18.86
CA GLY A 343 7.88 -23.78 -19.79
C GLY A 343 7.50 -24.57 -21.05
N LYS A 344 7.75 -25.88 -21.09
CA LYS A 344 7.37 -26.72 -22.25
C LYS A 344 5.95 -27.23 -22.11
N ARG A 345 5.20 -27.22 -23.20
CA ARG A 345 3.81 -27.71 -23.23
C ARG A 345 3.75 -29.21 -22.89
N VAL A 346 2.88 -29.56 -21.95
CA VAL A 346 2.61 -30.95 -21.57
C VAL A 346 1.51 -31.52 -22.47
N SER A 347 1.89 -32.18 -23.56
CA SER A 347 0.95 -32.71 -24.59
C SER A 347 -0.01 -33.78 -24.08
N GLY A 348 0.34 -34.46 -22.99
CA GLY A 348 -0.46 -35.51 -22.36
C GLY A 348 -1.64 -35.00 -21.52
N PHE A 349 -1.77 -33.69 -21.33
CA PHE A 349 -2.89 -33.08 -20.61
C PHE A 349 -4.10 -32.89 -21.55
N LYS A 350 -5.10 -33.77 -21.45
CA LYS A 350 -6.30 -33.80 -22.30
C LYS A 350 -7.56 -34.31 -21.56
N PRO A 351 -8.77 -33.83 -21.89
CA PRO A 351 -9.04 -32.75 -22.85
C PRO A 351 -8.48 -31.41 -22.41
N ASN A 352 -8.21 -30.55 -23.38
CA ASN A 352 -7.63 -29.22 -23.19
C ASN A 352 -8.55 -28.10 -23.72
N ILE A 353 -9.77 -28.47 -24.13
CA ILE A 353 -10.85 -27.62 -24.60
C ILE A 353 -12.11 -28.14 -23.91
N PHE A 354 -12.93 -27.25 -23.37
CA PHE A 354 -14.21 -27.57 -22.76
C PHE A 354 -15.39 -27.02 -23.58
N GLU A 355 -16.59 -27.49 -23.28
CA GLU A 355 -17.83 -27.10 -23.95
C GLU A 355 -18.27 -25.66 -23.63
N SER A 356 -17.67 -25.05 -22.61
CA SER A 356 -18.00 -23.71 -22.13
C SER A 356 -16.76 -23.03 -21.56
N SER A 357 -16.78 -21.71 -21.46
CA SER A 357 -15.67 -20.88 -20.99
C SER A 357 -15.29 -21.18 -19.54
N ILE A 358 -13.99 -21.14 -19.25
CA ILE A 358 -13.44 -21.34 -17.91
C ILE A 358 -13.49 -20.01 -17.15
N ILE A 359 -14.32 -19.93 -16.11
CA ILE A 359 -14.63 -18.68 -15.42
C ILE A 359 -13.72 -18.37 -14.22
N LYS A 360 -12.86 -19.31 -13.82
CA LYS A 360 -11.90 -19.18 -12.71
C LYS A 360 -10.60 -19.91 -12.99
N SER A 361 -9.51 -19.43 -12.39
CA SER A 361 -8.23 -20.14 -12.38
C SER A 361 -8.41 -21.58 -11.87
N PRO A 362 -7.88 -22.58 -12.59
CA PRO A 362 -7.89 -23.96 -12.13
C PRO A 362 -7.23 -24.12 -10.75
N VAL A 363 -7.82 -24.92 -9.88
CA VAL A 363 -7.28 -25.14 -8.53
C VAL A 363 -6.78 -26.57 -8.41
N HIS A 364 -5.60 -26.75 -7.80
CA HIS A 364 -5.09 -28.05 -7.42
C HIS A 364 -5.50 -28.35 -5.97
N ILE A 365 -6.15 -29.50 -5.79
CA ILE A 365 -6.58 -30.01 -4.48
C ILE A 365 -6.03 -31.43 -4.32
N ARG A 366 -5.49 -31.74 -3.13
CA ARG A 366 -5.02 -33.08 -2.78
C ARG A 366 -5.84 -33.62 -1.61
N ILE A 367 -6.58 -34.71 -1.85
CA ILE A 367 -7.43 -35.39 -0.85
C ILE A 367 -7.05 -36.87 -0.83
N ASP A 368 -6.78 -37.41 0.37
CA ASP A 368 -6.43 -38.82 0.61
C ASP A 368 -5.35 -39.35 -0.37
N GLY A 369 -4.29 -38.57 -0.56
CA GLY A 369 -3.15 -38.91 -1.41
C GLY A 369 -3.38 -38.77 -2.92
N LYS A 370 -4.59 -38.42 -3.36
CA LYS A 370 -4.93 -38.22 -4.78
C LYS A 370 -4.96 -36.73 -5.12
N ASP A 371 -4.47 -36.38 -6.30
CA ASP A 371 -4.54 -35.02 -6.85
C ASP A 371 -5.71 -34.84 -7.79
N PHE A 372 -6.28 -33.66 -7.68
CA PHE A 372 -7.43 -33.21 -8.43
C PHE A 372 -7.15 -31.81 -8.97
N ILE A 373 -7.60 -31.56 -10.19
CA ILE A 373 -7.61 -30.22 -10.79
C ILE A 373 -9.07 -29.87 -11.02
N THR A 374 -9.52 -28.77 -10.43
CA THR A 374 -10.91 -28.32 -10.55
C THR A 374 -11.02 -27.20 -11.58
N VAL A 375 -11.99 -27.28 -12.47
CA VAL A 375 -12.26 -26.26 -13.50
C VAL A 375 -13.75 -25.90 -13.46
N GLN A 376 -14.05 -24.63 -13.17
CA GLN A 376 -15.41 -24.08 -13.17
C GLN A 376 -15.74 -23.56 -14.57
N LEU A 377 -16.86 -23.99 -15.13
CA LEU A 377 -17.34 -23.56 -16.45
C LEU A 377 -18.55 -22.63 -16.32
N GLU A 378 -18.68 -21.71 -17.27
CA GLU A 378 -19.76 -20.70 -17.30
C GLU A 378 -21.16 -21.33 -17.39
N ASN A 379 -21.28 -22.48 -18.06
CA ASN A 379 -22.53 -23.24 -18.19
C ASN A 379 -22.98 -23.96 -16.90
N GLY A 380 -22.26 -23.78 -15.78
CA GLY A 380 -22.52 -24.36 -14.47
C GLY A 380 -21.83 -25.71 -14.20
N ASP A 381 -21.07 -26.25 -15.15
CA ASP A 381 -20.38 -27.52 -14.96
C ASP A 381 -19.12 -27.34 -14.07
N LEU A 382 -18.90 -28.30 -13.17
CA LEU A 382 -17.62 -28.47 -12.48
C LEU A 382 -16.87 -29.68 -13.04
N LYS A 383 -15.69 -29.46 -13.62
CA LYS A 383 -14.80 -30.56 -13.98
C LYS A 383 -13.83 -30.84 -12.83
N ILE A 384 -13.77 -32.09 -12.39
CA ILE A 384 -12.80 -32.57 -11.41
C ILE A 384 -11.91 -33.61 -12.09
N LEU A 385 -10.70 -33.16 -12.44
CA LEU A 385 -9.80 -33.85 -13.35
C LEU A 385 -8.63 -34.50 -12.60
N ASP A 386 -8.02 -35.53 -13.20
CA ASP A 386 -6.73 -36.05 -12.78
C ASP A 386 -5.56 -35.17 -13.31
N ARG A 387 -4.32 -35.54 -12.96
CA ARG A 387 -3.11 -34.82 -13.42
C ARG A 387 -2.92 -34.82 -14.95
N ARG A 388 -3.63 -35.68 -15.68
CA ARG A 388 -3.62 -35.81 -17.14
C ARG A 388 -4.80 -35.08 -17.78
N GLY A 389 -5.64 -34.40 -17.00
CA GLY A 389 -6.78 -33.64 -17.49
C GLY A 389 -8.03 -34.48 -17.76
N LYS A 390 -8.01 -35.78 -17.45
CA LYS A 390 -9.18 -36.64 -17.64
C LYS A 390 -10.13 -36.51 -16.46
N ASP A 391 -11.42 -36.63 -16.70
CA ASP A 391 -12.42 -36.68 -15.64
C ASP A 391 -12.07 -37.78 -14.63
N ARG A 392 -11.90 -37.36 -13.38
CA ARG A 392 -11.62 -38.25 -12.25
C ARG A 392 -12.87 -38.49 -11.42
N ILE A 393 -13.68 -37.45 -11.28
CA ILE A 393 -15.00 -37.49 -10.65
C ILE A 393 -15.96 -36.82 -11.62
N LYS A 394 -17.03 -37.53 -11.97
CA LYS A 394 -18.11 -37.00 -12.80
C LYS A 394 -19.16 -36.37 -11.88
N ILE A 395 -19.59 -35.17 -12.25
CA ILE A 395 -20.62 -34.42 -11.55
C ILE A 395 -21.77 -34.24 -12.53
N ASP A 396 -22.92 -34.81 -12.19
CA ASP A 396 -24.12 -34.78 -13.04
C ASP A 396 -24.95 -33.51 -12.83
N GLU A 397 -24.78 -32.86 -11.67
CA GLU A 397 -25.50 -31.64 -11.31
C GLU A 397 -24.73 -30.38 -11.71
N LYS A 398 -25.48 -29.39 -12.20
CA LYS A 398 -24.95 -28.05 -12.49
C LYS A 398 -24.99 -27.16 -11.24
N ILE A 399 -24.01 -26.28 -11.12
CA ILE A 399 -23.86 -25.35 -10.01
C ILE A 399 -23.97 -23.92 -10.54
N GLN A 400 -24.86 -23.13 -9.94
CA GLN A 400 -24.93 -21.70 -10.20
C GLN A 400 -23.86 -20.98 -9.36
N PHE A 401 -22.60 -21.08 -9.77
CA PHE A 401 -21.46 -20.59 -8.99
C PHE A 401 -21.61 -19.14 -8.55
N SER A 402 -21.21 -18.85 -7.31
CA SER A 402 -20.92 -17.49 -6.88
C SER A 402 -19.57 -17.01 -7.46
N LYS A 403 -19.06 -15.86 -6.96
CA LYS A 403 -17.74 -15.35 -7.35
C LYS A 403 -16.57 -16.17 -6.80
N ASN A 404 -16.82 -17.19 -5.99
CA ASN A 404 -15.79 -17.96 -5.30
C ASN A 404 -15.13 -19.03 -6.18
N SER A 405 -13.86 -19.33 -5.87
CA SER A 405 -13.17 -20.48 -6.43
C SER A 405 -13.59 -21.78 -5.72
N ILE A 406 -13.08 -22.91 -6.19
CA ILE A 406 -13.17 -24.19 -5.46
C ILE A 406 -12.04 -24.28 -4.43
N PHE A 407 -12.36 -24.78 -3.25
CA PHE A 407 -11.44 -25.01 -2.15
C PHE A 407 -11.52 -26.46 -1.68
N SER A 408 -10.49 -26.91 -0.96
CA SER A 408 -10.56 -28.13 -0.15
C SER A 408 -11.08 -27.78 1.23
N TYR A 409 -12.15 -28.42 1.67
CA TYR A 409 -12.69 -28.28 3.03
C TYR A 409 -13.25 -29.62 3.49
N MET A 410 -12.77 -30.12 4.64
CA MET A 410 -13.22 -31.38 5.23
C MET A 410 -13.22 -32.56 4.23
N LYS A 411 -12.14 -32.67 3.43
CA LYS A 411 -11.97 -33.68 2.36
C LYS A 411 -13.03 -33.63 1.23
N THR A 412 -13.67 -32.48 1.03
CA THR A 412 -14.60 -32.25 -0.08
C THR A 412 -14.13 -31.10 -0.97
N PHE A 413 -14.63 -31.05 -2.20
CA PHE A 413 -14.52 -29.88 -3.06
C PHE A 413 -15.63 -28.91 -2.68
N THR A 414 -15.26 -27.72 -2.20
CA THR A 414 -16.19 -26.77 -1.59
C THR A 414 -16.19 -25.43 -2.30
N THR A 415 -17.37 -24.88 -2.51
CA THR A 415 -17.61 -23.52 -3.02
C THR A 415 -18.97 -23.02 -2.54
N THR A 416 -19.44 -21.89 -3.04
CA THR A 416 -20.80 -21.41 -2.81
C THR A 416 -21.54 -21.16 -4.12
N ASP A 417 -22.86 -21.24 -4.09
CA ASP A 417 -23.71 -20.83 -5.19
C ASP A 417 -24.26 -19.41 -4.98
N ASN A 418 -24.92 -18.87 -6.01
CA ASN A 418 -25.58 -17.56 -5.97
C ASN A 418 -26.96 -17.60 -5.26
N GLN A 419 -27.37 -18.76 -4.75
CA GLN A 419 -28.62 -18.97 -3.99
C GLN A 419 -28.39 -18.98 -2.48
N GLY A 420 -27.14 -18.80 -2.04
CA GLY A 420 -26.77 -18.71 -0.63
C GLY A 420 -26.37 -20.02 0.02
N ASN A 421 -26.10 -21.06 -0.76
CA ASN A 421 -25.71 -22.37 -0.27
C ASN A 421 -24.19 -22.56 -0.29
N LEU A 422 -23.68 -23.26 0.72
CA LEU A 422 -22.38 -23.94 0.67
C LEU A 422 -22.54 -25.25 -0.10
N ILE A 423 -21.80 -25.37 -1.19
CA ILE A 423 -21.78 -26.55 -2.06
C ILE A 423 -20.57 -27.38 -1.70
N GLN A 424 -20.79 -28.66 -1.37
CA GLN A 424 -19.71 -29.60 -1.08
C GLN A 424 -19.89 -30.87 -1.91
N ILE A 425 -18.80 -31.31 -2.53
CA ILE A 425 -18.79 -32.48 -3.41
C ILE A 425 -17.81 -33.51 -2.84
N GLY A 426 -18.32 -34.72 -2.60
CA GLY A 426 -17.54 -35.85 -2.11
C GLY A 426 -16.66 -36.48 -3.18
N LEU A 427 -15.74 -37.36 -2.76
CA LEU A 427 -14.93 -38.17 -3.69
C LEU A 427 -15.76 -39.16 -4.52
N ASP A 428 -16.99 -39.45 -4.09
CA ASP A 428 -17.97 -40.28 -4.81
C ASP A 428 -18.76 -39.48 -5.86
N GLY A 429 -18.52 -38.17 -5.98
CA GLY A 429 -19.22 -37.29 -6.91
C GLY A 429 -20.58 -36.79 -6.40
N LYS A 430 -21.00 -37.18 -5.20
CA LYS A 430 -22.26 -36.69 -4.63
C LYS A 430 -22.12 -35.22 -4.23
N LEU A 431 -23.04 -34.42 -4.73
CA LEU A 431 -23.18 -33.02 -4.37
C LEU A 431 -24.10 -32.89 -3.15
N SER A 432 -23.68 -32.07 -2.20
CA SER A 432 -24.49 -31.67 -1.05
C SER A 432 -24.58 -30.15 -0.98
N LYS A 433 -25.76 -29.66 -0.61
CA LYS A 433 -26.03 -28.23 -0.43
C LYS A 433 -26.41 -27.97 1.01
N LYS A 434 -25.69 -27.06 1.67
CA LYS A 434 -26.05 -26.55 2.99
C LYS A 434 -26.43 -25.10 2.84
N ASN A 435 -27.71 -24.77 3.06
CA ASN A 435 -28.16 -23.38 3.04
C ASN A 435 -27.52 -22.60 4.21
N LEU A 436 -26.77 -21.56 3.89
CA LEU A 436 -26.15 -20.64 4.84
C LEU A 436 -26.81 -19.25 4.80
N ASN A 437 -27.86 -19.08 3.97
CA ASN A 437 -28.53 -17.81 3.70
C ASN A 437 -27.57 -16.70 3.26
N LEU A 438 -26.57 -17.04 2.45
CA LEU A 438 -25.61 -16.05 1.94
C LEU A 438 -26.21 -15.24 0.81
N SER A 439 -25.83 -13.97 0.71
CA SER A 439 -26.12 -13.13 -0.45
C SER A 439 -25.39 -13.65 -1.71
N SER A 440 -25.84 -13.24 -2.89
CA SER A 440 -25.26 -13.69 -4.16
C SER A 440 -23.83 -13.18 -4.40
N ASP A 441 -23.41 -12.14 -3.69
CA ASP A 441 -22.09 -11.53 -3.72
C ASP A 441 -21.15 -12.01 -2.60
N ASN A 442 -21.52 -13.06 -1.86
CA ASN A 442 -20.70 -13.64 -0.80
C ASN A 442 -19.29 -14.00 -1.26
N LEU A 443 -18.33 -13.85 -0.34
CA LEU A 443 -16.92 -14.15 -0.56
C LEU A 443 -16.41 -15.07 0.54
N ILE A 444 -15.70 -16.13 0.16
CA ILE A 444 -15.18 -17.13 1.10
C ILE A 444 -13.66 -17.27 0.98
N ASP A 445 -13.01 -17.61 2.09
CA ASP A 445 -11.66 -18.12 2.10
C ASP A 445 -11.59 -19.37 2.96
N ILE A 446 -10.87 -20.38 2.48
CA ILE A 446 -10.68 -21.64 3.19
C ILE A 446 -9.21 -22.00 3.21
N LYS A 447 -8.68 -22.21 4.41
CA LYS A 447 -7.29 -22.57 4.62
C LYS A 447 -7.16 -23.46 5.85
N ASN A 448 -6.43 -24.57 5.71
CA ASN A 448 -6.23 -25.56 6.77
C ASN A 448 -7.55 -26.01 7.42
N ASP A 449 -8.56 -26.31 6.60
CA ASP A 449 -9.92 -26.68 7.04
C ASP A 449 -10.62 -25.64 7.94
N ASN A 450 -10.22 -24.37 7.89
CA ASN A 450 -10.97 -23.27 8.48
C ASN A 450 -11.74 -22.54 7.38
N LEU A 451 -13.06 -22.47 7.53
CA LEU A 451 -13.93 -21.71 6.64
C LEU A 451 -14.18 -20.32 7.23
N VAL A 452 -13.89 -19.30 6.43
CA VAL A 452 -14.26 -17.91 6.67
C VAL A 452 -15.11 -17.45 5.50
N PHE A 453 -16.21 -16.76 5.77
CA PHE A 453 -17.01 -16.14 4.74
C PHE A 453 -17.55 -14.79 5.19
N ILE A 454 -17.74 -13.90 4.22
CA ILE A 454 -18.50 -12.67 4.41
C ILE A 454 -19.73 -12.70 3.51
N SER A 455 -20.84 -12.26 4.09
CA SER A 455 -22.10 -12.00 3.40
C SER A 455 -22.66 -10.70 3.96
N GLU A 456 -22.91 -9.73 3.09
CA GLU A 456 -23.30 -8.37 3.49
C GLU A 456 -22.33 -7.77 4.53
N ASN A 457 -22.81 -7.42 5.73
CA ASN A 457 -22.00 -6.88 6.83
C ASN A 457 -21.78 -7.91 7.96
N SER A 458 -21.79 -9.20 7.63
CA SER A 458 -21.54 -10.28 8.60
C SER A 458 -20.36 -11.14 8.15
N LEU A 459 -19.31 -11.16 8.97
CA LEU A 459 -18.16 -12.05 8.80
C LEU A 459 -18.34 -13.27 9.69
N SER A 460 -18.26 -14.47 9.12
CA SER A 460 -18.26 -15.71 9.89
C SER A 460 -16.85 -16.30 9.91
N ILE A 461 -16.30 -16.53 11.10
CA ILE A 461 -14.99 -17.14 11.34
C ILE A 461 -15.21 -18.48 12.03
N LYS A 462 -15.03 -19.60 11.33
CA LYS A 462 -15.24 -20.95 11.89
C LYS A 462 -16.63 -21.12 12.51
N GLY A 463 -17.65 -20.43 11.98
CA GLY A 463 -19.03 -20.44 12.48
C GLY A 463 -19.33 -19.36 13.53
N ILE A 464 -18.34 -18.62 14.03
CA ILE A 464 -18.53 -17.47 14.91
C ILE A 464 -18.87 -16.25 14.05
N ASN A 465 -20.04 -15.66 14.27
CA ASN A 465 -20.47 -14.48 13.52
C ASN A 465 -20.01 -13.20 14.18
N VAL A 466 -19.30 -12.37 13.41
CA VAL A 466 -18.84 -11.03 13.75
C VAL A 466 -19.65 -10.03 12.93
N LYS A 467 -20.35 -9.14 13.62
CA LYS A 467 -21.10 -8.06 12.99
C LYS A 467 -20.14 -6.94 12.61
N LEU A 468 -20.08 -6.60 11.33
CA LEU A 468 -19.28 -5.51 10.80
C LEU A 468 -20.11 -4.23 10.68
N PRO A 469 -19.49 -3.04 10.68
CA PRO A 469 -20.15 -1.80 10.28
C PRO A 469 -20.74 -1.89 8.85
N PHE A 470 -21.64 -0.98 8.49
CA PHE A 470 -22.13 -0.90 7.12
C PHE A 470 -20.98 -0.45 6.19
N GLY A 471 -20.67 -1.25 5.17
CA GLY A 471 -19.56 -0.95 4.27
C GLY A 471 -19.50 -1.87 3.06
N ARG A 472 -18.48 -1.70 2.23
CA ARG A 472 -18.17 -2.62 1.12
C ARG A 472 -16.86 -3.31 1.41
N TYR A 473 -16.94 -4.61 1.64
CA TYR A 473 -15.81 -5.36 2.13
C TYR A 473 -15.04 -6.09 1.01
N SER A 474 -13.74 -6.20 1.20
CA SER A 474 -12.87 -7.06 0.41
C SER A 474 -13.14 -8.54 0.70
N LYS A 475 -12.56 -9.43 -0.12
CA LYS A 475 -12.56 -10.87 0.18
C LYS A 475 -11.79 -11.09 1.50
N PRO A 476 -12.35 -11.84 2.48
CA PRO A 476 -11.61 -12.17 3.69
C PRO A 476 -10.39 -13.02 3.34
N LYS A 477 -9.32 -12.91 4.12
CA LYS A 477 -8.09 -13.68 3.90
C LYS A 477 -7.58 -14.29 5.20
N ILE A 478 -7.30 -15.59 5.18
CA ILE A 478 -6.78 -16.33 6.33
C ILE A 478 -5.25 -16.33 6.32
N PHE A 479 -4.67 -15.81 7.39
CA PHE A 479 -3.24 -15.79 7.65
C PHE A 479 -2.90 -16.75 8.78
N ASN A 480 -1.75 -17.40 8.66
CA ASN A 480 -1.19 -18.26 9.71
C ASN A 480 0.24 -17.80 9.95
N GLU A 481 0.41 -16.81 10.82
CA GLU A 481 1.70 -16.21 11.14
C GLU A 481 1.99 -16.40 12.63
N LEU A 482 3.26 -16.68 12.95
CA LEU A 482 3.72 -16.90 14.33
C LEU A 482 2.90 -17.95 15.12
N GLY A 483 2.36 -18.96 14.42
CA GLY A 483 1.53 -20.01 15.03
C GLY A 483 0.09 -19.61 15.34
N THR A 484 -0.32 -18.40 14.97
CA THR A 484 -1.68 -17.87 15.19
C THR A 484 -2.45 -17.78 13.88
N MET A 485 -3.76 -18.09 13.92
CA MET A 485 -4.66 -17.86 12.80
C MET A 485 -5.27 -16.47 12.93
N LEU A 486 -5.12 -15.66 11.89
CA LEU A 486 -5.68 -14.32 11.80
C LEU A 486 -6.55 -14.21 10.55
N VAL A 487 -7.59 -13.39 10.63
CA VAL A 487 -8.53 -13.15 9.53
C VAL A 487 -8.52 -11.66 9.21
N GLY A 488 -7.97 -11.31 8.06
CA GLY A 488 -7.94 -9.94 7.56
C GLY A 488 -9.12 -9.65 6.64
N ILE A 489 -9.74 -8.49 6.82
CA ILE A 489 -10.76 -7.96 5.91
C ILE A 489 -10.70 -6.44 5.86
N THR A 490 -11.03 -5.85 4.72
CA THR A 490 -10.93 -4.40 4.51
C THR A 490 -12.27 -3.85 4.10
N ASP A 491 -12.77 -2.83 4.80
CA ASP A 491 -13.84 -1.97 4.31
C ASP A 491 -13.24 -0.97 3.31
N ILE A 492 -13.50 -1.22 2.03
CA ILE A 492 -13.00 -0.43 0.90
C ILE A 492 -13.70 0.94 0.85
N SER A 493 -14.92 1.04 1.41
CA SER A 493 -15.67 2.30 1.44
C SER A 493 -15.10 3.30 2.45
N GLU A 494 -14.81 2.83 3.66
CA GLU A 494 -14.32 3.68 4.76
C GLU A 494 -12.79 3.65 4.94
N ASN A 495 -12.09 2.90 4.08
CA ASN A 495 -10.63 2.71 4.14
C ASN A 495 -10.16 2.16 5.48
N ASN A 496 -10.86 1.16 6.02
CA ASN A 496 -10.54 0.57 7.33
C ASN A 496 -10.23 -0.93 7.16
N ILE A 497 -9.10 -1.36 7.71
CA ILE A 497 -8.68 -2.75 7.81
C ILE A 497 -9.06 -3.27 9.18
N TYR A 498 -9.62 -4.47 9.22
CA TYR A 498 -9.89 -5.23 10.42
C TYR A 498 -9.08 -6.52 10.40
N LEU A 499 -8.49 -6.86 11.54
CA LEU A 499 -7.76 -8.11 11.73
C LEU A 499 -8.32 -8.81 12.96
N TYR A 500 -8.93 -9.97 12.76
CA TYR A 500 -9.58 -10.75 13.80
C TYR A 500 -8.75 -11.97 14.15
N LYS A 501 -8.79 -12.36 15.43
CA LYS A 501 -8.34 -13.68 15.88
C LYS A 501 -9.32 -14.77 15.47
N ASP A 502 -8.94 -16.03 15.62
CA ASP A 502 -9.75 -17.18 15.23
C ASP A 502 -11.02 -17.37 16.08
N ASN A 503 -11.10 -16.72 17.24
CA ASN A 503 -12.27 -16.64 18.11
C ASN A 503 -13.23 -15.48 17.77
N GLY A 504 -12.92 -14.67 16.74
CA GLY A 504 -13.73 -13.52 16.33
C GLY A 504 -13.45 -12.22 17.08
N GLU A 505 -12.50 -12.20 18.01
CA GLU A 505 -12.08 -10.96 18.68
C GLU A 505 -11.24 -10.09 17.73
N LEU A 506 -11.55 -8.79 17.69
CA LEU A 506 -10.74 -7.80 16.97
C LEU A 506 -9.40 -7.63 17.68
N LEU A 507 -8.30 -7.62 16.93
CA LEU A 507 -6.97 -7.40 17.49
C LEU A 507 -6.83 -5.96 18.03
N ASN A 508 -6.09 -5.77 19.11
CA ASN A 508 -5.82 -4.44 19.66
C ASN A 508 -5.15 -3.53 18.61
N GLY A 509 -5.50 -2.24 18.63
CA GLY A 509 -5.02 -1.26 17.64
C GLY A 509 -5.80 -1.24 16.32
N PHE A 510 -6.75 -2.14 16.09
CA PHE A 510 -7.60 -2.12 14.90
C PHE A 510 -8.94 -1.38 15.15
N PRO A 511 -9.55 -0.76 14.11
CA PRO A 511 -9.14 -0.81 12.70
C PRO A 511 -7.97 0.11 12.32
N LEU A 512 -7.21 -0.30 11.30
CA LEU A 512 -6.13 0.50 10.67
C LEU A 512 -6.60 1.12 9.36
N LYS A 513 -5.90 2.14 8.85
CA LYS A 513 -6.23 2.73 7.55
C LYS A 513 -5.69 1.88 6.39
N GLY A 514 -6.54 1.62 5.40
CA GLY A 514 -6.13 0.93 4.17
C GLY A 514 -7.31 0.61 3.23
N ASN A 515 -7.01 0.40 1.95
CA ASN A 515 -7.98 0.36 0.85
C ASN A 515 -7.85 -0.88 -0.06
N SER A 516 -7.08 -1.90 0.34
CA SER A 516 -6.93 -3.13 -0.46
C SER A 516 -7.06 -4.40 0.37
N ILE A 517 -7.08 -5.56 -0.31
CA ILE A 517 -6.79 -6.83 0.38
C ILE A 517 -5.39 -6.72 0.97
N ILE A 518 -5.24 -7.11 2.23
CA ILE A 518 -3.96 -7.01 2.94
C ILE A 518 -3.07 -8.22 2.66
N ASP A 519 -1.78 -8.05 2.89
CA ASP A 519 -0.84 -9.16 3.09
C ASP A 519 -0.10 -8.94 4.40
N ILE A 520 0.14 -10.01 5.16
CA ILE A 520 0.79 -9.90 6.47
C ILE A 520 1.94 -10.90 6.59
N LYS A 521 3.07 -10.45 7.15
CA LYS A 521 4.27 -11.25 7.43
C LYS A 521 5.05 -10.66 8.59
N ASP A 522 5.75 -11.51 9.33
CA ASP A 522 6.97 -11.13 10.03
C ASP A 522 8.06 -10.90 8.97
N SER A 523 8.10 -9.67 8.47
CA SER A 523 8.82 -9.25 7.28
C SER A 523 10.31 -9.09 7.56
N ASP A 524 10.70 -8.66 8.77
CA ASP A 524 12.09 -8.47 9.15
C ASP A 524 12.65 -9.53 10.14
N LYS A 525 11.78 -10.42 10.62
CA LYS A 525 12.09 -11.58 11.47
C LYS A 525 12.39 -11.24 12.92
N ASP A 526 11.79 -10.17 13.41
CA ASP A 526 11.91 -9.75 14.81
C ASP A 526 10.83 -10.37 15.72
N GLY A 527 9.89 -11.15 15.14
CA GLY A 527 8.80 -11.79 15.86
C GLY A 527 7.52 -10.96 15.93
N LYS A 528 7.43 -9.87 15.19
CA LYS A 528 6.23 -9.04 15.02
C LYS A 528 5.66 -9.19 13.63
N ILE A 529 4.45 -8.67 13.42
CA ILE A 529 3.74 -8.84 12.14
C ILE A 529 3.59 -7.48 11.47
N GLU A 530 4.02 -7.41 10.22
CA GLU A 530 3.80 -6.27 9.36
C GLU A 530 2.59 -6.49 8.45
N VAL A 531 1.64 -5.56 8.50
CA VAL A 531 0.46 -5.49 7.64
C VAL A 531 0.75 -4.56 6.46
N LEU A 532 0.76 -5.10 5.25
CA LEU A 532 1.00 -4.38 4.01
C LEU A 532 -0.30 -4.20 3.22
N THR A 533 -0.56 -2.96 2.78
CA THR A 533 -1.80 -2.58 2.10
C THR A 533 -1.61 -1.31 1.27
N ARG A 534 -2.52 -1.06 0.33
CA ARG A 534 -2.73 0.29 -0.22
C ARG A 534 -3.43 1.17 0.81
N LEU A 535 -3.08 2.45 0.89
CA LEU A 535 -3.85 3.48 1.62
C LEU A 535 -4.93 4.12 0.75
N ASP A 536 -4.60 4.28 -0.51
CA ASP A 536 -5.44 4.81 -1.58
C ASP A 536 -4.89 4.29 -2.92
N LYS A 537 -5.34 4.88 -4.02
CA LYS A 537 -4.87 4.48 -5.35
C LYS A 537 -3.40 4.81 -5.63
N TYR A 538 -2.72 5.62 -4.82
CA TYR A 538 -1.38 6.15 -5.09
C TYR A 538 -0.39 5.86 -3.97
N SER A 539 -0.82 5.24 -2.87
CA SER A 539 0.00 5.10 -1.68
C SER A 539 -0.08 3.69 -1.09
N ILE A 540 1.05 3.23 -0.55
CA ILE A 540 1.20 1.96 0.16
C ILE A 540 1.62 2.28 1.60
N VAL A 541 1.14 1.49 2.56
CA VAL A 541 1.57 1.55 3.96
C VAL A 541 1.90 0.16 4.47
N SER A 542 2.87 0.10 5.37
CA SER A 542 3.14 -1.03 6.23
C SER A 542 2.96 -0.62 7.69
N TYR A 543 2.22 -1.42 8.45
CA TYR A 543 2.06 -1.25 9.90
C TYR A 543 2.70 -2.42 10.63
N GLU A 544 3.47 -2.17 11.68
CA GLU A 544 3.97 -3.21 12.58
C GLU A 544 3.05 -3.34 13.81
N ILE A 545 2.72 -4.59 14.15
CA ILE A 545 1.90 -4.95 15.32
C ILE A 545 2.83 -5.39 16.46
N ASN A 546 2.70 -4.76 17.63
CA ASN A 546 3.51 -5.03 18.83
C ASN A 546 3.06 -6.22 19.68
#